data_AF-A0A7C9F470-F1
#
_entry.id   AF-A0A7C9F470-F1
#
_cell.length_a   1.000
_cell.length_b   1.000
_cell.length_c   1.000
_cell.angle_alpha   90.00
_cell.angle_beta   90.00
_cell.angle_gamma   90.00
#
_symmetry.space_group_name_H-M   'P 1'
#
loop_
_entity.id
_entity.type
_entity.pdbx_description
1 polymer ?
#
loop_
_entity_poly.entity_id
_entity_poly.type
_entity_poly.pdbx_seq_one_letter_code
_entity_poly.pdbx_strand_id
1 'polypeptide(L)'
;DLANRPRQATGKDFRASQGKKPFSKISSDNSKVEDRGYPVANKQESVCGKHVRDEQMKNQLLKQQVIFDRQGRDLQELKHTICTTKAGVQFMQTKFQEELRHLGAYMHGLAQAASGYHKVLEENRRLYNEVQDLKGSIRVYCRIRPFLGRQPSYVSAVEHFEEGNISIRAPSKYGKGLKSFSFNKVFGP
;
A
#
# COMPACT_ATOMS: atom_id res chain seq x y z
N ASP A 1 26.73 16.44 15.15
CA ASP A 1 25.85 15.83 14.12
C ASP A 1 24.48 15.54 14.72
N LEU A 2 23.54 16.49 14.60
CA LEU A 2 22.49 16.48 13.55
C LEU A 2 21.82 15.10 13.47
N ALA A 3 20.74 14.87 14.22
CA ALA A 3 19.36 15.30 13.94
C ALA A 3 18.55 14.11 13.42
N ASN A 4 17.63 13.58 14.26
CA ASN A 4 16.29 13.18 13.83
C ASN A 4 15.45 12.69 15.03
N ARG A 5 14.55 13.55 15.51
CA ARG A 5 13.34 13.14 16.25
C ARG A 5 12.13 13.58 15.43
N PRO A 6 11.15 12.70 15.17
CA PRO A 6 9.94 13.07 14.46
C PRO A 6 8.99 13.86 15.36
N ARG A 7 8.40 14.92 14.79
CA ARG A 7 7.40 15.80 15.42
C ARG A 7 6.02 15.13 15.37
N GLN A 8 5.31 15.12 16.49
CA GLN A 8 3.88 14.82 16.55
C GLN A 8 3.10 16.00 15.99
N ALA A 9 2.18 15.74 15.06
CA ALA A 9 1.24 16.72 14.54
C ALA A 9 -0.18 16.36 15.00
N THR A 10 -0.70 17.14 15.94
CA THR A 10 -2.12 17.16 16.32
C THR A 10 -2.86 18.12 15.40
N GLY A 11 -3.78 17.60 14.59
CA GLY A 11 -4.70 18.41 13.79
C GLY A 11 -6.06 18.52 14.46
N LYS A 12 -6.36 19.67 15.07
CA LYS A 12 -7.72 20.17 15.27
C LYS A 12 -7.84 21.41 14.41
N ASP A 13 -8.96 21.50 13.69
CA ASP A 13 -9.68 22.71 13.26
C ASP A 13 -10.26 22.54 11.85
N PHE A 14 -11.56 22.27 11.75
CA PHE A 14 -12.36 22.63 10.58
C PHE A 14 -13.58 23.41 11.03
N ARG A 15 -13.49 24.72 10.79
CA ARG A 15 -14.46 25.76 11.11
C ARG A 15 -15.51 25.80 10.00
N ALA A 16 -16.78 25.62 10.36
CA ALA A 16 -17.91 25.76 9.44
C ALA A 16 -18.04 27.21 8.96
N SER A 17 -17.99 27.43 7.65
CA SER A 17 -18.26 28.72 7.02
C SER A 17 -19.74 28.83 6.63
N GLN A 18 -20.46 29.75 7.26
CA GLN A 18 -21.75 30.21 6.77
C GLN A 18 -21.55 31.21 5.61
N GLY A 19 -22.11 30.90 4.45
CA GLY A 19 -22.30 31.84 3.35
C GLY A 19 -23.75 32.33 3.32
N LYS A 20 -23.96 33.64 3.43
CA LYS A 20 -25.26 34.32 3.26
C LYS A 20 -25.39 34.95 1.87
N LYS A 21 -26.67 35.10 1.47
CA LYS A 21 -27.31 36.13 0.60
C LYS A 21 -27.57 35.73 -0.88
N PRO A 22 -28.52 36.42 -1.56
CA PRO A 22 -29.93 36.71 -1.23
C PRO A 22 -30.86 36.46 -2.46
N PHE A 23 -32.18 36.70 -2.38
CA PHE A 23 -32.95 37.54 -3.33
C PHE A 23 -34.47 37.51 -3.07
N SER A 24 -34.98 38.73 -2.87
CA SER A 24 -36.32 39.31 -3.12
C SER A 24 -37.60 38.47 -2.99
N LYS A 25 -38.37 38.76 -1.92
CA LYS A 25 -39.85 38.79 -1.96
C LYS A 25 -40.31 40.23 -1.76
N ILE A 26 -40.94 40.81 -2.78
CA ILE A 26 -41.78 42.00 -2.63
C ILE A 26 -43.20 41.49 -2.48
N SER A 27 -43.79 41.73 -1.32
CA SER A 27 -45.23 41.65 -1.06
C SER A 27 -45.84 43.00 -1.37
N SER A 28 -46.93 43.03 -2.13
CA SER A 28 -47.85 44.16 -2.15
C SER A 28 -49.26 43.60 -2.02
N ASP A 29 -49.80 43.72 -0.81
CA ASP A 29 -51.24 43.70 -0.55
C ASP A 29 -51.85 44.95 -1.19
N ASN A 30 -53.02 44.81 -1.81
CA ASN A 30 -53.95 45.93 -2.00
C ASN A 30 -55.37 45.45 -1.73
N SER A 31 -56.06 46.22 -0.92
CA SER A 31 -57.38 46.01 -0.38
C SER A 31 -58.51 46.22 -1.41
N LYS A 32 -59.60 45.49 -1.19
CA LYS A 32 -60.92 45.65 -1.80
C LYS A 32 -61.47 47.08 -1.64
N VAL A 33 -62.15 47.57 -2.68
CA VAL A 33 -63.39 48.35 -2.55
C VAL A 33 -64.40 47.85 -3.58
N GLU A 34 -65.64 47.74 -3.12
CA GLU A 34 -66.84 47.26 -3.81
C GLU A 34 -67.30 48.19 -4.95
N ASP A 35 -67.96 47.62 -5.96
CA ASP A 35 -69.07 48.33 -6.61
C ASP A 35 -70.21 47.36 -6.96
N ARG A 36 -71.43 47.82 -6.69
CA ARG A 36 -72.71 47.13 -6.76
C ARG A 36 -73.33 47.32 -8.16
N GLY A 37 -73.79 46.23 -8.76
CA GLY A 37 -74.78 46.28 -9.83
C GLY A 37 -75.36 44.90 -10.16
N TYR A 38 -76.66 44.70 -9.92
CA TYR A 38 -77.46 43.55 -10.38
C TYR A 38 -78.37 43.99 -11.55
N PRO A 39 -79.13 43.09 -12.21
CA PRO A 39 -78.67 42.02 -13.09
C PRO A 39 -79.34 42.14 -14.48
N VAL A 40 -78.79 41.53 -15.54
CA VAL A 40 -79.57 41.29 -16.78
C VAL A 40 -79.42 39.84 -17.20
N ALA A 41 -80.57 39.19 -17.30
CA ALA A 41 -80.74 37.82 -17.71
C ALA A 41 -80.20 37.59 -19.13
N ASN A 42 -79.47 36.49 -19.30
CA ASN A 42 -79.50 35.76 -20.56
C ASN A 42 -79.54 34.25 -20.27
N LYS A 43 -80.71 33.67 -20.50
CA LYS A 43 -80.93 32.22 -20.58
C LYS A 43 -80.62 31.79 -22.01
N GLN A 44 -79.36 31.51 -22.33
CA GLN A 44 -78.97 30.63 -23.42
C GLN A 44 -77.53 30.17 -23.17
N GLU A 45 -77.25 28.90 -23.47
CA GLU A 45 -76.00 28.15 -23.18
C GLU A 45 -75.87 27.51 -21.78
N SER A 46 -76.58 26.39 -21.53
CA SER A 46 -76.35 25.60 -20.30
C SER A 46 -76.00 24.12 -20.51
N VAL A 47 -75.79 23.67 -21.75
CA VAL A 47 -75.40 22.28 -22.05
C VAL A 47 -73.93 22.16 -22.49
N CYS A 48 -73.40 23.12 -23.25
CA CYS A 48 -72.02 23.07 -23.76
C CYS A 48 -70.95 23.34 -22.68
N GLY A 49 -71.17 24.32 -21.79
CA GLY A 49 -70.18 24.70 -20.76
C GLY A 49 -70.00 23.71 -19.61
N LYS A 50 -70.96 22.79 -19.36
CA LYS A 50 -70.82 21.76 -18.32
C LYS A 50 -69.91 20.62 -18.76
N HIS A 51 -70.01 20.21 -20.03
CA HIS A 51 -69.19 19.15 -20.60
C HIS A 51 -67.71 19.56 -20.74
N VAL A 52 -67.45 20.84 -21.06
CA VAL A 52 -66.09 21.40 -21.15
C VAL A 52 -65.40 21.49 -19.78
N ARG A 53 -66.15 21.82 -18.71
CA ARG A 53 -65.60 21.88 -17.34
C ARG A 53 -65.30 20.50 -16.75
N ASP A 54 -66.14 19.50 -17.01
CA ASP A 54 -65.90 18.12 -16.56
C ASP A 54 -64.68 17.48 -17.24
N GLU A 55 -64.50 17.74 -18.54
CA GLU A 55 -63.30 17.32 -19.30
C GLU A 55 -62.03 18.01 -18.81
N GLN A 56 -62.09 19.30 -18.45
CA GLN A 56 -60.96 20.02 -17.86
C GLN A 56 -60.58 19.46 -16.48
N MET A 57 -61.55 19.18 -15.61
CA MET A 57 -61.33 18.58 -14.29
C MET A 57 -60.72 17.18 -14.41
N LYS A 58 -61.22 16.34 -15.32
CA LYS A 58 -60.64 15.02 -15.61
C LYS A 58 -59.20 15.13 -16.11
N ASN A 59 -58.91 16.03 -17.05
CA ASN A 59 -57.56 16.26 -17.54
C ASN A 59 -56.60 16.73 -16.43
N GLN A 60 -57.08 17.53 -15.48
CA GLN A 60 -56.29 18.00 -14.35
C GLN A 60 -55.97 16.85 -13.38
N LEU A 61 -56.95 15.98 -13.10
CA LEU A 61 -56.78 14.76 -12.31
C LEU A 61 -55.80 13.77 -12.95
N LEU A 62 -55.93 13.54 -14.27
CA LEU A 62 -55.01 12.67 -15.02
C LEU A 62 -53.57 13.20 -15.00
N LYS A 63 -53.38 14.52 -15.16
CA LYS A 63 -52.05 15.14 -15.01
C LYS A 63 -51.49 14.92 -13.60
N GLN A 64 -52.33 15.04 -12.58
CA GLN A 64 -51.91 14.85 -11.19
C GLN A 64 -51.53 13.38 -10.92
N GLN A 65 -52.29 12.42 -11.45
CA GLN A 65 -52.00 10.99 -11.39
C GLN A 65 -50.63 10.67 -12.02
N VAL A 66 -50.35 11.18 -13.23
CA VAL A 66 -49.07 10.96 -13.92
C VAL A 66 -47.88 11.51 -13.12
N ILE A 67 -48.06 12.65 -12.45
CA ILE A 67 -47.03 13.25 -11.59
C ILE A 67 -46.78 12.35 -10.37
N PHE A 68 -47.83 11.89 -9.70
CA PHE A 68 -47.70 10.97 -8.55
C PHE A 68 -47.03 9.66 -8.94
N ASP A 69 -47.42 9.06 -10.08
CA ASP A 69 -46.83 7.82 -10.56
C ASP A 69 -45.35 8.00 -10.90
N ARG A 70 -44.98 9.15 -11.48
CA ARG A 70 -43.58 9.50 -11.75
C ARG A 70 -42.78 9.65 -10.45
N GLN A 71 -43.30 10.43 -9.50
CA GLN A 71 -42.67 10.60 -8.19
C GLN A 71 -42.51 9.27 -7.44
N GLY A 72 -43.49 8.37 -7.54
CA GLY A 72 -43.42 7.03 -6.96
C GLY A 72 -42.29 6.18 -7.56
N ARG A 73 -42.10 6.24 -8.88
CA ARG A 73 -40.97 5.56 -9.55
C ARG A 73 -39.62 6.16 -9.14
N ASP A 74 -39.50 7.47 -9.13
CA ASP A 74 -38.27 8.18 -8.75
C ASP A 74 -37.88 7.84 -7.29
N LEU A 75 -38.86 7.74 -6.38
CA LEU A 75 -38.64 7.34 -4.99
C LEU A 75 -38.17 5.89 -4.87
N GLN A 76 -38.74 4.97 -5.66
CA GLN A 76 -38.29 3.58 -5.68
C GLN A 76 -36.85 3.47 -6.20
N GLU A 77 -36.53 4.15 -7.29
CA GLU A 77 -35.18 4.17 -7.86
C GLU A 77 -34.16 4.74 -6.88
N LEU A 78 -34.51 5.83 -6.20
CA LEU A 78 -33.67 6.41 -5.15
C LEU A 78 -33.45 5.42 -3.99
N LYS A 79 -34.50 4.73 -3.54
CA LYS A 79 -34.40 3.72 -2.50
C LYS A 79 -33.47 2.57 -2.91
N HIS A 80 -33.60 2.07 -4.14
CA HIS A 80 -32.71 1.04 -4.66
C HIS A 80 -31.27 1.52 -4.74
N THR A 81 -31.04 2.74 -5.20
CA THR A 81 -29.70 3.36 -5.29
C THR A 81 -29.06 3.46 -3.91
N ILE A 82 -29.82 3.92 -2.90
CA ILE A 82 -29.34 4.01 -1.51
C ILE A 82 -29.02 2.63 -0.95
N CYS A 83 -29.91 1.65 -1.12
CA CYS A 83 -29.69 0.28 -0.65
C CYS A 83 -28.44 -0.35 -1.29
N THR A 84 -28.28 -0.18 -2.60
CA THR A 84 -27.14 -0.71 -3.36
C THR A 84 -25.85 -0.04 -2.94
N THR A 85 -25.84 1.30 -2.83
CA THR A 85 -24.67 2.06 -2.39
C THR A 85 -24.27 1.68 -0.97
N LYS A 86 -25.24 1.54 -0.06
CA LYS A 86 -25.00 1.11 1.33
C LYS A 86 -24.37 -0.27 1.39
N ALA A 87 -24.90 -1.24 0.63
CA ALA A 87 -24.33 -2.58 0.55
C ALA A 87 -22.89 -2.54 -0.01
N GLY A 88 -22.64 -1.74 -1.05
CA GLY A 88 -21.30 -1.54 -1.61
C GLY A 88 -20.31 -0.97 -0.60
N VAL A 89 -20.72 0.03 0.18
CA VAL A 89 -19.88 0.61 1.25
C VAL A 89 -19.57 -0.41 2.34
N GLN A 90 -20.56 -1.18 2.78
CA GLN A 90 -20.36 -2.23 3.78
C GLN A 90 -19.42 -3.33 3.28
N PHE A 91 -19.58 -3.76 2.02
CA PHE A 91 -18.69 -4.71 1.39
C PHE A 91 -17.25 -4.19 1.35
N MET A 92 -17.04 -2.97 0.87
CA MET A 92 -15.71 -2.34 0.86
C MET A 92 -15.13 -2.26 2.27
N GLN A 93 -15.92 -1.87 3.28
CA GLN A 93 -15.47 -1.81 4.67
C GLN A 93 -14.97 -3.17 5.17
N THR A 94 -15.72 -4.25 4.93
CA THR A 94 -15.29 -5.60 5.32
C THR A 94 -14.01 -6.03 4.62
N LYS A 95 -13.88 -5.73 3.31
CA LYS A 95 -12.67 -6.02 2.53
C LYS A 95 -11.45 -5.25 3.04
N PHE A 96 -11.61 -3.96 3.33
CA PHE A 96 -10.52 -3.17 3.90
C PHE A 96 -10.07 -3.70 5.28
N GLN A 97 -11.00 -4.14 6.12
CA GLN A 97 -10.65 -4.74 7.42
C GLN A 97 -9.88 -6.06 7.26
N GLU A 98 -10.27 -6.89 6.29
CA GLU A 98 -9.58 -8.13 5.96
C GLU A 98 -8.13 -7.87 5.51
N GLU A 99 -7.94 -6.92 4.59
CA GLU A 99 -6.61 -6.52 4.09
C GLU A 99 -5.74 -5.95 5.21
N LEU A 100 -6.29 -5.10 6.09
CA LEU A 100 -5.55 -4.58 7.25
C LEU A 100 -5.12 -5.69 8.20
N ARG A 101 -5.97 -6.70 8.43
CA ARG A 101 -5.62 -7.86 9.26
C ARG A 101 -4.52 -8.68 8.62
N HIS A 102 -4.57 -8.89 7.31
CA HIS A 102 -3.53 -9.61 6.57
C HIS A 102 -2.20 -8.88 6.62
N LEU A 103 -2.22 -7.56 6.37
CA LEU A 103 -1.03 -6.72 6.48
C LEU A 103 -0.46 -6.75 7.91
N GLY A 104 -1.31 -6.67 8.92
CA GLY A 104 -0.90 -6.77 10.33
C GLY A 104 -0.21 -8.10 10.65
N ALA A 105 -0.77 -9.22 10.19
CA ALA A 105 -0.17 -10.54 10.36
C ALA A 105 1.18 -10.65 9.64
N TYR A 106 1.27 -10.15 8.41
CA TYR A 106 2.50 -10.13 7.63
C TYR A 106 3.59 -9.30 8.32
N MET A 107 3.27 -8.08 8.77
CA MET A 107 4.19 -7.22 9.50
C MET A 107 4.66 -7.85 10.81
N HIS A 108 3.76 -8.54 11.53
CA HIS A 108 4.12 -9.24 12.74
C HIS A 108 5.12 -10.37 12.47
N GLY A 109 4.88 -11.19 11.44
CA GLY A 109 5.82 -12.23 11.03
C GLY A 109 7.18 -11.67 10.61
N LEU A 110 7.18 -10.57 9.84
CA LEU A 110 8.41 -9.88 9.44
C LEU A 110 9.17 -9.33 10.65
N ALA A 111 8.48 -8.69 11.60
CA ALA A 111 9.08 -8.15 12.82
C ALA A 111 9.67 -9.26 13.69
N GLN A 112 8.98 -10.39 13.84
CA GLN A 112 9.51 -11.56 14.54
C GLN A 112 10.79 -12.09 13.87
N ALA A 113 10.78 -12.28 12.55
CA ALA A 113 11.96 -12.72 11.81
C ALA A 113 13.14 -11.73 11.94
N ALA A 114 12.87 -10.43 11.82
CA ALA A 114 13.87 -9.39 11.99
C ALA A 114 14.43 -9.36 13.42
N SER A 115 13.57 -9.54 14.44
CA SER A 115 14.00 -9.59 15.85
C SER A 115 14.86 -10.82 16.16
N GLY A 116 14.59 -11.96 15.51
CA GLY A 116 15.36 -13.19 15.65
C GLY A 116 16.72 -13.14 14.95
N TYR A 117 16.87 -12.27 13.94
CA TYR A 117 18.09 -12.19 13.15
C TYR A 117 19.34 -11.86 13.96
N HIS A 118 19.23 -10.95 14.94
CA HIS A 118 20.38 -10.61 15.80
C HIS A 118 20.88 -11.81 16.58
N LYS A 119 19.96 -12.65 17.10
CA LYS A 119 20.32 -13.88 17.82
C LYS A 119 21.10 -14.84 16.93
N VAL A 120 20.63 -15.05 15.70
CA VAL A 120 21.30 -15.93 14.73
C VAL A 120 22.70 -15.40 14.39
N LEU A 121 22.88 -14.08 14.25
CA LEU A 121 24.19 -13.48 14.01
C LEU A 121 25.15 -13.69 15.19
N GLU A 122 24.67 -13.52 16.42
CA GLU A 122 25.48 -13.74 17.61
C GLU A 122 25.89 -15.20 17.76
N GLU A 123 24.96 -16.13 17.54
CA GLU A 123 25.25 -17.57 17.51
C GLU A 123 26.23 -17.94 16.40
N ASN A 124 26.04 -17.39 15.20
CA ASN A 124 26.96 -17.60 14.07
C ASN A 124 28.36 -17.10 14.41
N ARG A 125 28.48 -15.90 15.00
CA ARG A 125 29.77 -15.35 15.44
C ARG A 125 30.41 -16.24 16.50
N ARG A 126 29.64 -16.73 17.47
CA ARG A 126 30.13 -17.62 18.53
C ARG A 126 30.69 -18.92 17.95
N LEU A 127 29.91 -19.60 17.11
CA LEU A 127 30.30 -20.85 16.47
C LEU A 127 31.47 -20.67 15.51
N TYR A 128 31.47 -19.57 14.75
CA TYR A 128 32.57 -19.23 13.86
C TYR A 128 33.87 -19.09 14.65
N ASN A 129 33.86 -18.31 15.75
CA ASN A 129 35.03 -18.12 16.59
C ASN A 129 35.48 -19.44 17.22
N GLU A 130 34.55 -20.26 17.72
CA GLU A 130 34.86 -21.59 18.27
C GLU A 130 35.58 -22.48 17.23
N VAL A 131 35.09 -22.50 15.99
CA VAL A 131 35.76 -23.22 14.88
C VAL A 131 37.14 -22.60 14.56
N GLN A 132 37.30 -21.28 14.63
CA GLN A 132 38.59 -20.64 14.40
C GLN A 132 39.61 -20.95 15.50
N ASP A 133 39.16 -20.97 16.76
CA ASP A 133 39.99 -21.24 17.94
C ASP A 133 40.45 -22.70 17.93
N LEU A 134 39.56 -23.64 17.60
CA LEU A 134 39.89 -25.06 17.42
C LEU A 134 40.91 -25.27 16.30
N LYS A 135 40.83 -24.49 15.22
CA LYS A 135 41.83 -24.49 14.13
C LYS A 135 43.15 -23.82 14.52
N GLY A 136 43.20 -23.12 15.65
CA GLY A 136 44.33 -22.30 16.09
C GLY A 136 44.24 -20.86 15.57
N SER A 137 44.55 -19.92 16.47
CA SER A 137 44.59 -18.48 16.20
C SER A 137 45.77 -18.08 15.30
N ILE A 138 46.93 -18.74 15.48
CA ILE A 138 48.09 -18.56 14.60
C ILE A 138 48.04 -19.62 13.50
N ARG A 139 48.17 -19.18 12.24
CA ARG A 139 48.17 -20.05 11.07
C ARG A 139 49.29 -19.67 10.12
N VAL A 140 49.99 -20.68 9.63
CA VAL A 140 51.08 -20.53 8.67
C VAL A 140 50.66 -21.19 7.37
N TYR A 141 50.61 -20.40 6.31
CA TYR A 141 50.30 -20.86 4.96
C TYR A 141 51.52 -20.70 4.06
N CYS A 142 51.74 -21.67 3.18
CA CYS A 142 52.73 -21.57 2.12
C CYS A 142 52.01 -21.34 0.79
N ARG A 143 52.47 -20.41 -0.05
CA ARG A 143 51.98 -20.21 -1.42
C ARG A 143 53.15 -20.29 -2.38
N ILE A 144 53.11 -21.28 -3.26
CA ILE A 144 54.08 -21.46 -4.33
C ILE A 144 53.71 -20.48 -5.44
N ARG A 145 54.69 -19.71 -5.91
CA ARG A 145 54.48 -18.75 -7.01
C ARG A 145 54.70 -19.46 -8.35
N PRO A 146 53.79 -19.33 -9.33
CA PRO A 146 54.01 -19.87 -10.67
C PRO A 146 55.18 -19.17 -11.38
N PHE A 147 55.83 -19.92 -12.28
CA PHE A 147 56.87 -19.39 -13.13
C PHE A 147 56.29 -18.40 -14.13
N LEU A 148 56.87 -17.20 -14.17
CA LEU A 148 56.53 -16.20 -15.18
C LEU A 148 57.36 -16.45 -16.43
N GLY A 149 56.77 -16.27 -17.62
CA GLY A 149 57.31 -16.66 -18.94
C GLY A 149 58.64 -16.03 -19.40
N ARG A 150 59.41 -15.41 -18.50
CA ARG A 150 60.78 -14.95 -18.75
C ARG A 150 61.86 -15.77 -18.01
N GLN A 151 61.49 -16.73 -17.17
CA GLN A 151 62.44 -17.67 -16.55
C GLN A 151 62.44 -19.00 -17.32
N PRO A 152 63.62 -19.56 -17.67
CA PRO A 152 63.69 -20.91 -18.20
C PRO A 152 63.19 -21.90 -17.14
N SER A 153 62.25 -22.76 -17.53
CA SER A 153 61.52 -23.73 -16.69
C SER A 153 62.37 -24.91 -16.22
N TYR A 154 63.65 -24.72 -15.94
CA TYR A 154 64.58 -25.85 -16.02
C TYR A 154 64.65 -26.71 -14.75
N VAL A 155 64.34 -26.17 -13.55
CA VAL A 155 64.29 -26.98 -12.31
C VAL A 155 63.34 -26.34 -11.29
N SER A 156 62.21 -27.01 -10.97
CA SER A 156 61.43 -26.66 -9.78
C SER A 156 62.18 -27.12 -8.54
N ALA A 157 62.46 -26.20 -7.62
CA ALA A 157 63.01 -26.55 -6.30
C ALA A 157 61.98 -27.31 -5.44
N VAL A 158 60.69 -27.15 -5.75
CA VAL A 158 59.60 -27.89 -5.10
C VAL A 158 59.46 -29.25 -5.79
N GLU A 159 59.63 -30.32 -5.03
CA GLU A 159 59.57 -31.70 -5.51
C GLU A 159 58.17 -32.29 -5.36
N HIS A 160 57.52 -32.05 -4.21
CA HIS A 160 56.18 -32.54 -3.91
C HIS A 160 55.48 -31.62 -2.90
N PHE A 161 54.17 -31.45 -3.05
CA PHE A 161 53.33 -30.76 -2.08
C PHE A 161 51.97 -31.46 -1.97
N GLU A 162 51.56 -31.81 -0.76
CA GLU A 162 50.27 -32.44 -0.46
C GLU A 162 49.76 -31.96 0.89
N GLU A 163 48.48 -31.58 0.92
CA GLU A 163 47.66 -31.36 2.13
C GLU A 163 48.42 -30.76 3.35
N GLY A 164 49.04 -29.60 3.14
CA GLY A 164 49.75 -28.87 4.22
C GLY A 164 51.25 -29.16 4.30
N ASN A 165 51.76 -30.17 3.62
CA ASN A 165 53.19 -30.48 3.57
C ASN A 165 53.80 -30.07 2.22
N ILE A 166 55.04 -29.59 2.26
CA ILE A 166 55.84 -29.24 1.08
C ILE A 166 57.26 -29.75 1.23
N SER A 167 57.78 -30.36 0.17
CA SER A 167 59.13 -30.90 0.10
C SER A 167 59.96 -30.13 -0.93
N ILE A 168 61.06 -29.53 -0.48
CA ILE A 168 61.95 -28.69 -1.28
C ILE A 168 63.32 -29.35 -1.37
N ARG A 169 63.84 -29.47 -2.58
CA ARG A 169 65.18 -29.99 -2.83
C ARG A 169 66.21 -28.92 -2.47
N ALA A 170 67.04 -29.19 -1.45
CA ALA A 170 68.05 -28.25 -1.01
C ALA A 170 69.22 -28.16 -2.01
N PRO A 171 69.73 -26.95 -2.31
CA PRO A 171 70.97 -26.80 -3.06
C PRO A 171 72.15 -27.40 -2.30
N SER A 172 73.06 -28.07 -3.00
CA SER A 172 74.20 -28.82 -2.42
C SER A 172 75.12 -28.01 -1.49
N LYS A 173 75.04 -26.68 -1.52
CA LYS A 173 75.83 -25.75 -0.70
C LYS A 173 75.50 -25.78 0.79
N TYR A 174 74.29 -26.22 1.20
CA TYR A 174 73.83 -26.17 2.59
C TYR A 174 73.33 -27.53 3.12
N GLY A 175 73.87 -28.62 2.58
CA GLY A 175 73.51 -30.00 2.91
C GLY A 175 72.82 -30.71 1.76
N LYS A 176 73.17 -31.98 1.53
CA LYS A 176 72.53 -32.86 0.56
C LYS A 176 71.24 -33.41 1.18
N GLY A 177 70.08 -33.11 0.61
CA GLY A 177 68.82 -33.73 1.06
C GLY A 177 67.55 -33.00 0.64
N LEU A 178 66.45 -33.75 0.67
CA LEU A 178 65.08 -33.24 0.58
C LEU A 178 64.69 -32.65 1.94
N LYS A 179 64.21 -31.40 1.98
CA LYS A 179 63.69 -30.77 3.21
C LYS A 179 62.18 -30.73 3.17
N SER A 180 61.54 -31.30 4.18
CA SER A 180 60.08 -31.29 4.32
C SER A 180 59.65 -30.28 5.38
N PHE A 181 58.64 -29.49 5.05
CA PHE A 181 58.03 -28.49 5.94
C PHE A 181 56.53 -28.72 6.03
N SER A 182 55.97 -28.50 7.21
CA SER A 182 54.54 -28.64 7.47
C SER A 182 53.90 -27.28 7.74
N PHE A 183 52.74 -27.06 7.13
CA PHE A 183 51.96 -25.83 7.13
C PHE A 183 50.48 -26.18 7.31
N ASN A 184 49.68 -25.20 7.72
CA ASN A 184 48.22 -25.38 7.81
C ASN A 184 47.60 -25.59 6.42
N LYS A 185 48.19 -24.99 5.38
CA LYS A 185 47.81 -25.20 3.98
C LYS A 185 48.94 -24.74 3.06
N VAL A 186 49.18 -25.52 2.01
CA VAL A 186 50.08 -25.18 0.91
C VAL A 186 49.23 -24.92 -0.34
N PHE A 187 49.43 -23.76 -0.96
CA PHE A 187 48.79 -23.37 -2.21
C PHE A 187 49.78 -23.52 -3.37
N GLY A 188 49.37 -24.22 -4.43
CA GLY A 188 50.19 -24.46 -5.62
C GLY A 188 50.38 -23.23 -6.53
N PRO A 189 51.32 -23.32 -7.49
CA PRO A 189 51.59 -22.30 -8.49
C PRO A 189 50.42 -22.09 -9.47
#